data_AF-A0A2V7RVW5-F1
#
_entry.id   AF-A0A2V7RVW5-F1
#
_cell.length_a   1.000
_cell.length_b   1.000
_cell.length_c   1.000
_cell.angle_alpha   90.00
_cell.angle_beta   90.00
_cell.angle_gamma   90.00
#
_symmetry.space_group_name_H-M   'P 1'
#
loop_
_entity.id
_entity.type
_entity.pdbx_description
1 polymer ?
#
loop_
_entity_poly.entity_id
_entity_poly.type
_entity_poly.pdbx_seq_one_letter_code
_entity_poly.pdbx_strand_id
1 'polypeptide(L)'
;MNQPVKPADFARVVRIMHGAMVAGLALVGATFFLLLRVRQSPALGSTPSLGVALAGLGVGLLAVTVTVLRRRVPERPLDQSPDAYWATVERRGAAIVLWAVVEGAGLLASIGYVLTGAVAPAVVAVLAIALLIVFRPSGLEGEG
;
A
#
# COMPACT_ATOMS: atom_id res chain seq x y z
N MET A 1 -12.40 25.82 33.75
CA MET A 1 -11.42 26.28 32.75
C MET A 1 -11.42 25.25 31.63
N ASN A 2 -12.19 25.48 30.56
CA ASN A 2 -12.27 24.53 29.45
C ASN A 2 -10.99 24.66 28.63
N GLN A 3 -10.17 23.60 28.59
CA GLN A 3 -9.04 23.57 27.68
C GLN A 3 -9.58 23.67 26.25
N PRO A 4 -9.09 24.59 25.41
CA PRO A 4 -9.45 24.58 24.00
C PRO A 4 -8.95 23.26 23.41
N VAL A 5 -9.89 22.41 22.96
CA VAL A 5 -9.55 21.18 22.24
C VAL A 5 -8.77 21.61 21.00
N LYS A 6 -7.49 21.24 20.94
CA LYS A 6 -6.70 21.47 19.72
C LYS A 6 -7.40 20.76 18.57
N PRO A 7 -7.72 21.45 17.46
CA PRO A 7 -8.27 20.78 16.29
C PRO A 7 -7.31 19.65 15.86
N ALA A 8 -7.87 18.50 15.53
CA ALA A 8 -7.07 17.35 15.12
C ALA A 8 -6.31 17.68 13.82
N ASP A 9 -4.99 17.46 13.83
CA ASP A 9 -4.10 17.57 12.66
C ASP A 9 -4.29 16.31 11.78
N PHE A 10 -5.40 16.29 11.04
CA PHE A 10 -5.81 15.15 10.23
C PHE A 10 -4.77 14.82 9.15
N ALA A 11 -4.13 15.84 8.56
CA ALA A 11 -3.10 15.63 7.56
C ALA A 11 -1.89 14.87 8.16
N ARG A 12 -1.45 15.23 9.37
CA ARG A 12 -0.40 14.49 10.07
C ARG A 12 -0.82 13.05 10.37
N VAL A 13 -2.03 12.83 10.89
CA VAL A 13 -2.53 11.49 11.20
C VAL A 13 -2.51 10.59 9.95
N VAL A 14 -3.01 11.10 8.82
CA VAL A 14 -3.03 10.37 7.56
C VAL A 14 -1.61 10.05 7.06
N ARG A 15 -0.66 11.00 7.18
CA ARG A 15 0.75 10.79 6.82
C ARG A 15 1.41 9.72 7.68
N ILE A 16 1.18 9.72 8.99
CA ILE A 16 1.72 8.71 9.90
C ILE A 16 1.15 7.34 9.56
N MET A 17 -0.16 7.24 9.38
CA MET A 17 -0.83 5.98 9.04
C MET A 17 -0.31 5.41 7.71
N HIS A 18 -0.24 6.23 6.66
CA HIS A 18 0.34 5.80 5.38
C HIS A 18 1.80 5.38 5.52
N GLY A 19 2.61 6.15 6.26
CA GLY A 19 4.00 5.81 6.55
C GLY A 19 4.14 4.46 7.25
N ALA A 20 3.25 4.16 8.19
CA ALA A 20 3.22 2.87 8.89
C ALA A 20 2.87 1.71 7.95
N MET A 21 1.94 1.89 7.00
CA MET A 21 1.62 0.87 5.99
C MET A 21 2.81 0.59 5.06
N VAL A 22 3.47 1.63 4.56
CA VAL A 22 4.67 1.47 3.72
C VAL A 22 5.77 0.74 4.49
N ALA A 23 6.05 1.18 5.72
CA ALA A 23 7.08 0.57 6.56
C ALA A 23 6.75 -0.88 6.91
N GLY A 24 5.49 -1.17 7.25
CA GLY A 24 5.00 -2.51 7.56
C GLY A 24 5.16 -3.47 6.38
N LEU A 25 4.69 -3.07 5.19
CA LEU A 25 4.85 -3.88 3.99
C LEU A 25 6.33 -4.10 3.64
N ALA A 26 7.16 -3.06 3.71
CA ALA A 26 8.58 -3.16 3.45
C ALA A 26 9.28 -4.11 4.44
N LEU A 27 8.92 -4.05 5.72
CA LEU A 27 9.47 -4.92 6.76
C LEU A 27 9.06 -6.39 6.55
N VAL A 28 7.80 -6.65 6.18
CA VAL A 28 7.35 -7.99 5.81
C VAL A 28 8.13 -8.51 4.61
N GLY A 29 8.22 -7.72 3.54
CA GLY A 29 8.98 -8.09 2.34
C GLY A 29 10.45 -8.39 2.64
N ALA A 30 11.11 -7.55 3.43
CA ALA A 30 12.50 -7.74 3.86
C ALA A 30 12.66 -9.01 4.70
N THR A 31 11.75 -9.25 5.66
CA THR A 31 11.76 -10.45 6.50
C THR A 31 11.64 -11.71 5.64
N PHE A 32 10.70 -11.70 4.70
CA PHE A 32 10.42 -12.81 3.80
C PHE A 32 11.57 -13.09 2.83
N PHE A 33 12.21 -12.04 2.34
CA PHE A 33 13.44 -12.14 1.57
C PHE A 33 14.58 -12.79 2.38
N LEU A 34 14.81 -12.33 3.61
CA LEU A 34 15.83 -12.89 4.50
C LEU A 34 15.53 -14.36 4.85
N LEU A 35 14.27 -14.71 5.12
CA LEU A 35 13.86 -16.09 5.41
C LEU A 35 14.22 -17.05 4.28
N LEU A 36 13.93 -16.69 3.03
CA LEU A 36 14.33 -17.50 1.87
C LEU A 36 15.85 -17.58 1.73
N ARG A 37 16.56 -16.48 1.98
CA ARG A 37 18.02 -16.44 1.87
C ARG A 37 18.70 -17.35 2.89
N VAL A 38 18.17 -17.40 4.12
CA VAL A 38 18.70 -18.24 5.20
C VAL A 38 18.32 -19.72 5.00
N ARG A 39 17.06 -20.01 4.61
CA ARG A 39 16.60 -21.39 4.41
C ARG A 39 17.13 -22.04 3.13
N GLN A 40 17.52 -21.25 2.14
CA GLN A 40 17.96 -21.70 0.80
C GLN A 40 16.96 -22.59 0.03
N SER A 41 15.74 -22.74 0.53
CA SER A 41 14.67 -23.52 -0.09
C SER A 41 13.32 -22.83 0.12
N PRO A 42 12.46 -22.75 -0.92
CA PRO A 42 11.07 -22.34 -0.76
C PRO A 42 10.29 -23.29 0.16
N ALA A 43 9.23 -22.79 0.78
CA ALA A 43 8.43 -23.58 1.71
C ALA A 43 7.63 -24.72 1.04
N LEU A 44 7.14 -24.52 -0.19
CA LEU A 44 6.38 -25.52 -0.95
C LEU A 44 7.19 -26.11 -2.11
N GLY A 45 8.50 -25.84 -2.19
CA GLY A 45 9.31 -26.15 -3.36
C GLY A 45 9.00 -25.24 -4.56
N SER A 46 9.79 -25.39 -5.64
CA SER A 46 9.59 -24.59 -6.85
C SER A 46 8.32 -25.03 -7.58
N THR A 47 7.22 -24.33 -7.35
CA THR A 47 5.95 -24.52 -8.06
C THR A 47 5.64 -23.27 -8.90
N PRO A 48 6.15 -23.20 -10.15
CA PRO A 48 6.08 -21.97 -10.95
C PRO A 48 4.65 -21.52 -11.23
N SER A 49 3.72 -22.46 -11.43
CA SER A 49 2.31 -22.17 -11.70
C SER A 49 1.64 -21.43 -10.56
N LEU A 50 1.88 -21.82 -9.30
CA LEU A 50 1.36 -21.14 -8.13
C LEU A 50 1.96 -19.74 -7.98
N GLY A 51 3.26 -19.60 -8.22
CA GLY A 51 3.94 -18.30 -8.19
C GLY A 51 3.36 -17.34 -9.24
N VAL A 52 3.14 -17.81 -10.46
CA VAL A 52 2.51 -17.02 -11.53
C VAL A 52 1.07 -16.67 -11.20
N ALA A 53 0.28 -17.61 -10.66
CA ALA A 53 -1.11 -17.35 -10.27
C ALA A 53 -1.22 -16.26 -9.18
N LEU A 54 -0.38 -16.32 -8.14
CA LEU A 54 -0.35 -15.33 -7.07
C LEU A 54 0.15 -13.96 -7.57
N ALA A 55 1.16 -13.95 -8.45
CA ALA A 55 1.62 -12.73 -9.09
C ALA A 55 0.51 -12.11 -9.96
N GLY A 56 -0.20 -12.92 -10.75
CA GLY A 56 -1.32 -12.47 -11.57
C GLY A 56 -2.45 -11.85 -10.75
N LEU A 57 -2.80 -12.47 -9.61
CA LEU A 57 -3.78 -11.89 -8.69
C LEU A 57 -3.30 -10.57 -8.09
N GLY A 58 -2.04 -10.49 -7.66
CA GLY A 58 -1.44 -9.25 -7.16
C GLY A 58 -1.44 -8.14 -8.22
N VAL A 59 -1.02 -8.43 -9.44
CA VAL A 59 -1.09 -7.48 -10.57
C VAL A 59 -2.52 -7.03 -10.83
N GLY A 60 -3.50 -7.95 -10.80
CA GLY A 60 -4.92 -7.60 -10.93
C GLY A 60 -5.39 -6.61 -9.88
N LEU A 61 -5.02 -6.81 -8.61
CA LEU A 61 -5.34 -5.89 -7.52
C LEU A 61 -4.67 -4.52 -7.69
N LEU A 62 -3.40 -4.48 -8.12
CA LEU A 62 -2.70 -3.23 -8.42
C LEU A 62 -3.34 -2.51 -9.60
N ALA A 63 -3.74 -3.23 -10.65
CA ALA A 63 -4.43 -2.66 -11.81
C ALA A 63 -5.78 -2.06 -11.43
N VAL A 64 -6.59 -2.76 -10.61
CA VAL A 64 -7.85 -2.23 -10.06
C VAL A 64 -7.59 -0.97 -9.23
N THR A 65 -6.50 -0.95 -8.47
CA THR A 65 -6.13 0.24 -7.69
C THR A 65 -5.90 1.44 -8.60
N VAL A 66 -5.03 1.31 -9.60
CA VAL A 66 -4.67 2.40 -10.52
C VAL A 66 -5.85 2.86 -11.37
N THR A 67 -6.67 1.93 -11.85
CA THR A 67 -7.72 2.24 -12.85
C THR A 67 -9.06 2.61 -12.22
N VAL A 68 -9.42 2.00 -11.08
CA VAL A 68 -10.74 2.16 -10.45
C VAL A 68 -10.63 2.95 -9.16
N LEU A 69 -9.78 2.53 -8.21
CA LEU A 69 -9.76 3.13 -6.87
C LEU A 69 -9.15 4.52 -6.85
N ARG A 70 -8.09 4.78 -7.63
CA ARG A 70 -7.47 6.12 -7.72
C ARG A 70 -8.47 7.19 -8.15
N ARG A 71 -9.42 6.86 -9.02
CA ARG A 71 -10.47 7.78 -9.48
C ARG A 71 -11.49 8.13 -8.40
N ARG A 72 -11.58 7.32 -7.34
CA ARG A 72 -12.48 7.54 -6.20
C ARG A 72 -11.89 8.45 -5.13
N VAL A 73 -10.63 8.86 -5.26
CA VAL A 73 -9.99 9.83 -4.37
C VAL A 73 -9.85 11.14 -5.14
N PRO A 74 -10.79 12.10 -4.95
CA PRO A 74 -10.75 13.38 -5.64
C PRO A 74 -9.56 14.21 -5.15
N GLU A 75 -9.00 15.03 -6.03
CA GLU A 75 -7.92 15.95 -5.68
C GLU A 75 -8.41 17.08 -4.78
N ARG A 76 -7.49 17.71 -4.06
CA ARG A 76 -7.77 18.80 -3.14
C ARG A 76 -8.00 20.09 -3.93
N PRO A 77 -9.13 20.78 -3.76
CA PRO A 77 -9.32 22.14 -4.28
C PRO A 77 -8.24 23.10 -3.75
N LEU A 78 -7.80 24.04 -4.59
CA LEU A 78 -6.67 24.94 -4.27
C LEU A 78 -6.93 25.83 -3.04
N ASP A 79 -8.19 26.19 -2.81
CA ASP A 79 -8.66 27.00 -1.70
C ASP A 79 -8.81 26.24 -0.38
N GLN A 80 -8.73 24.91 -0.41
CA GLN A 80 -8.93 24.06 0.75
C GLN A 80 -7.59 23.68 1.40
N SER A 81 -7.42 23.87 2.72
CA SER A 81 -6.22 23.39 3.41
C SER A 81 -6.11 21.85 3.45
N PRO A 82 -4.90 21.27 3.57
CA PRO A 82 -4.71 19.82 3.70
C PRO A 82 -5.50 19.20 4.86
N ASP A 83 -5.55 19.88 6.02
CA ASP A 83 -6.32 19.39 7.17
C ASP A 83 -7.82 19.38 6.88
N ALA A 84 -8.35 20.41 6.23
CA ALA A 84 -9.75 20.45 5.84
C ALA A 84 -10.09 19.36 4.80
N TYR A 85 -9.15 19.05 3.89
CA TYR A 85 -9.31 17.97 2.93
C TYR A 85 -9.37 16.59 3.60
N TRP A 86 -8.45 16.31 4.53
CA TRP A 86 -8.35 15.03 5.22
C TRP A 86 -9.36 14.86 6.37
N ALA A 87 -9.97 15.94 6.84
CA ALA A 87 -11.07 15.88 7.81
C ALA A 87 -12.30 15.17 7.24
N THR A 88 -12.56 15.28 5.93
CA THR A 88 -13.67 14.62 5.24
C THR A 88 -13.55 13.10 5.31
N VAL A 89 -14.52 12.44 5.94
CA VAL A 89 -14.52 10.99 6.22
C VAL A 89 -14.53 10.19 4.92
N GLU A 90 -15.30 10.63 3.92
CA GLU A 90 -15.47 9.97 2.64
C GLU A 90 -14.14 9.91 1.86
N ARG A 91 -13.42 11.04 1.80
CA ARG A 91 -12.12 11.14 1.12
C ARG A 91 -11.06 10.30 1.81
N ARG A 92 -10.98 10.44 3.14
CA ARG A 92 -10.04 9.66 3.96
C ARG A 92 -10.33 8.15 3.85
N GLY A 93 -11.59 7.76 3.90
CA GLY A 93 -12.01 6.36 3.74
C GLY A 93 -11.64 5.79 2.38
N ALA A 94 -11.90 6.53 1.29
CA ALA A 94 -11.52 6.11 -0.05
C ALA A 94 -10.00 5.92 -0.20
N ALA A 95 -9.19 6.82 0.38
CA ALA A 95 -7.74 6.70 0.39
C ALA A 95 -7.25 5.49 1.20
N ILE A 96 -7.83 5.24 2.38
CA ILE A 96 -7.52 4.05 3.20
C ILE A 96 -7.81 2.76 2.44
N VAL A 97 -8.96 2.67 1.76
CA VAL A 97 -9.31 1.49 0.95
C VAL A 97 -8.31 1.30 -0.18
N LEU A 98 -7.95 2.38 -0.87
CA LEU A 98 -6.93 2.35 -1.92
C LEU A 98 -5.60 1.80 -1.38
N TRP A 99 -5.10 2.35 -0.27
CA TRP A 99 -3.84 1.90 0.33
C TRP A 99 -3.90 0.45 0.82
N ALA A 100 -5.00 0.06 1.45
CA ALA A 100 -5.19 -1.30 1.96
C ALA A 100 -5.20 -2.35 0.84
N VAL A 101 -5.77 -2.02 -0.33
CA VAL A 101 -5.74 -2.92 -1.49
C VAL A 101 -4.32 -3.05 -2.05
N VAL A 102 -3.55 -1.96 -2.12
CA VAL A 102 -2.14 -2.03 -2.56
C VAL A 102 -1.30 -2.82 -1.57
N GLU A 103 -1.48 -2.58 -0.26
CA GLU A 103 -0.80 -3.33 0.80
C GLU A 103 -1.14 -4.82 0.72
N GLY A 104 -2.44 -5.15 0.58
CA GLY A 104 -2.91 -6.53 0.41
C GLY A 104 -2.29 -7.22 -0.80
N ALA A 105 -2.18 -6.53 -1.94
CA ALA A 105 -1.50 -7.05 -3.12
C ALA A 105 -0.01 -7.34 -2.84
N GLY A 106 0.67 -6.43 -2.14
CA GLY A 106 2.07 -6.60 -1.76
C GLY A 106 2.29 -7.75 -0.77
N LEU A 107 1.42 -7.90 0.23
CA LEU A 107 1.46 -9.01 1.19
C LEU A 107 1.22 -10.35 0.50
N LEU A 108 0.18 -10.44 -0.34
CA LEU A 108 -0.12 -11.64 -1.13
C LEU A 108 1.07 -12.05 -2.00
N ALA A 109 1.69 -11.08 -2.67
CA ALA A 109 2.84 -11.31 -3.53
C ALA A 109 4.09 -11.72 -2.71
N SER A 110 4.30 -11.12 -1.53
CA SER A 110 5.38 -11.50 -0.61
C SER A 110 5.21 -12.94 -0.13
N ILE A 111 3.98 -13.34 0.24
CA ILE A 111 3.65 -14.72 0.59
C ILE A 111 3.94 -15.65 -0.59
N GLY A 112 3.49 -15.29 -1.80
CA GLY A 112 3.77 -16.06 -3.01
C GLY A 112 5.27 -16.25 -3.27
N TYR A 113 6.07 -15.23 -3.00
CA TYR A 113 7.52 -15.32 -3.10
C TYR A 113 8.09 -16.33 -2.10
N VAL A 114 7.76 -16.24 -0.81
CA VAL A 114 8.27 -17.17 0.23
C VAL A 114 7.84 -18.61 -0.03
N LEU A 115 6.60 -18.81 -0.45
CA LEU A 115 6.07 -20.15 -0.68
C LEU A 115 6.76 -20.84 -1.87
N THR A 116 7.04 -20.10 -2.95
CA THR A 116 7.44 -20.68 -4.24
C THR A 116 8.88 -20.41 -4.66
N GLY A 117 9.52 -19.38 -4.08
CA GLY A 117 10.81 -18.84 -4.51
C GLY A 117 10.77 -18.11 -5.86
N ALA A 118 9.59 -17.96 -6.49
CA ALA A 118 9.47 -17.39 -7.82
C ALA A 118 9.70 -15.87 -7.82
N VAL A 119 10.43 -15.38 -8.84
CA VAL A 119 10.74 -13.95 -8.97
C VAL A 119 9.50 -13.11 -9.27
N ALA A 120 8.51 -13.65 -9.98
CA ALA A 120 7.32 -12.89 -10.38
C ALA A 120 6.54 -12.28 -9.18
N PRO A 121 6.16 -13.04 -8.14
CA PRO A 121 5.60 -12.45 -6.91
C PRO A 121 6.51 -11.42 -6.24
N ALA A 122 7.84 -11.63 -6.24
CA ALA A 122 8.77 -10.66 -5.65
C ALA A 122 8.71 -9.31 -6.37
N VAL A 123 8.66 -9.31 -7.70
CA VAL A 123 8.50 -8.10 -8.50
C VAL A 123 7.18 -7.39 -8.17
N VAL A 124 6.09 -8.14 -8.03
CA VAL A 124 4.77 -7.56 -7.68
C VAL A 124 4.78 -6.94 -6.28
N ALA A 125 5.46 -7.56 -5.31
CA ALA A 125 5.63 -6.99 -3.97
C ALA A 125 6.38 -5.65 -4.01
N VAL A 126 7.46 -5.57 -4.79
CA VAL A 126 8.22 -4.31 -5.01
C VAL A 126 7.34 -3.25 -5.68
N LEU A 127 6.55 -3.63 -6.69
CA LEU A 127 5.62 -2.72 -7.36
C LEU A 127 4.54 -2.20 -6.39
N ALA A 128 4.03 -3.03 -5.49
CA ALA A 128 3.08 -2.59 -4.48
C ALA A 128 3.68 -1.53 -3.54
N ILE A 129 4.92 -1.73 -3.07
CA ILE A 129 5.64 -0.74 -2.26
C ILE A 129 5.83 0.56 -3.04
N ALA A 130 6.29 0.47 -4.30
CA ALA A 130 6.46 1.64 -5.15
C ALA A 130 5.13 2.38 -5.35
N LEU A 131 4.03 1.65 -5.53
CA LEU A 131 2.71 2.24 -5.73
C LEU A 131 2.16 2.91 -4.47
N LEU A 132 2.42 2.37 -3.27
CA LEU A 132 2.13 3.08 -2.01
C LEU A 132 2.94 4.38 -1.93
N ILE A 133 4.23 4.36 -2.27
CA ILE A 133 5.07 5.57 -2.26
C ILE A 133 4.54 6.62 -3.24
N VAL A 134 4.10 6.21 -4.44
CA VAL A 134 3.48 7.09 -5.44
C VAL A 134 2.15 7.64 -4.93
N PHE A 135 1.29 6.79 -4.38
CA PHE A 135 0.01 7.17 -3.79
C PHE A 135 0.12 7.71 -2.36
N ARG A 136 1.25 8.32 -2.01
CA ARG A 136 1.41 9.05 -0.74
C ARG A 136 0.33 10.13 -0.59
N PRO A 137 -0.01 10.53 0.65
CA PRO A 137 -1.07 11.51 0.91
C PRO A 137 -0.94 12.80 0.08
N SER A 138 0.25 13.39 0.01
CA SER A 138 0.48 14.61 -0.78
C SER A 138 0.33 14.40 -2.30
N GLY A 139 0.55 13.19 -2.81
CA GLY A 139 0.33 12.87 -4.22
C GLY A 139 -1.16 12.68 -4.56
N LEU A 140 -1.97 12.25 -3.59
CA LEU A 140 -3.42 12.13 -3.75
C LEU A 140 -4.14 13.47 -3.59
N GLU A 141 -3.56 14.40 -2.83
CA GLU A 141 -4.04 15.78 -2.75
C GLU A 141 -3.92 16.51 -4.11
N GLY A 142 -3.03 16.07 -5.00
CA GLY A 142 -2.74 16.73 -6.28
C GLY A 142 -1.56 17.71 -6.18
N GLU A 143 -0.98 18.08 -7.33
CA GLU A 143 -0.05 19.21 -7.41
C GLU A 143 -0.89 20.48 -7.27
N GLY A 144 -0.72 21.20 -6.16
CA GLY A 144 -1.49 22.42 -5.87
C GLY A 144 -1.19 23.57 -6.80
#